data_AF-A0A137SS68-F1
#
_entry.id   AF-A0A137SS68-F1
#
_cell.length_a   1.000
_cell.length_b   1.000
_cell.length_c   1.000
_cell.angle_alpha   90.00
_cell.angle_beta   90.00
_cell.angle_gamma   90.00
#
_symmetry.space_group_name_H-M   'P 1'
#
loop_
_entity.id
_entity.type
_entity.pdbx_description
1 polymer ?
#
loop_
_entity_poly.entity_id
_entity_poly.type
_entity_poly.pdbx_seq_one_letter_code
_entity_poly.pdbx_strand_id
1 'polypeptide(L)'
;MINVYFSNGKFNGIQFYNAYKDKASAMNAYENLKETVGQKYQFTEREIKDTTCYAASQAFGKDGRVLAIICDKSESRSKELLIYVQLGYADFNIEDKVSSEL
;
A
#
# COMPACT_ATOMS: atom_id res chain seq x y z
N MET A 1 11.33 6.90 -0.04
CA MET A 1 10.79 8.09 0.68
C MET A 1 9.79 7.59 1.72
N ILE A 2 9.52 8.37 2.78
CA ILE A 2 8.75 7.92 3.96
C ILE A 2 7.63 8.92 4.22
N ASN A 3 6.41 8.42 4.41
CA ASN A 3 5.27 9.18 4.92
C ASN A 3 4.90 8.63 6.30
N VAL A 4 4.63 9.52 7.26
CA VAL A 4 4.14 9.15 8.59
C VAL A 4 2.80 9.83 8.80
N TYR A 5 1.81 9.05 9.19
CA TYR A 5 0.43 9.48 9.35
C TYR A 5 0.08 9.58 10.84
N PHE A 6 -0.57 10.68 11.21
CA PHE A 6 -1.09 10.91 12.56
C PHE A 6 -2.58 11.23 12.47
N SER A 7 -3.35 10.71 13.42
CA SER A 7 -4.78 11.01 13.60
C SER A 7 -5.03 11.42 15.04
N ASN A 8 -5.66 12.58 15.26
CA ASN A 8 -5.90 13.16 16.59
C ASN A 8 -4.65 13.21 17.49
N GLY A 9 -3.49 13.58 16.90
CA GLY A 9 -2.21 13.67 17.60
C GLY A 9 -1.57 12.31 17.95
N LYS A 10 -2.16 11.19 17.53
CA LYS A 10 -1.63 9.83 17.74
C LYS A 10 -1.09 9.26 16.43
N PHE A 11 -0.05 8.44 16.55
CA PHE A 11 0.48 7.68 15.41
C PHE A 11 -0.63 6.80 14.82
N ASN A 12 -0.82 6.90 13.51
CA ASN A 12 -1.83 6.16 12.76
C ASN A 12 -1.19 5.23 11.72
N GLY A 13 -0.01 5.56 11.20
CA GLY A 13 0.68 4.67 10.28
C GLY A 13 1.97 5.21 9.71
N ILE A 14 2.66 4.36 8.96
CA ILE A 14 3.88 4.67 8.22
C ILE A 14 3.84 4.02 6.85
N GLN A 15 4.38 4.69 5.85
CA GLN A 15 4.48 4.18 4.50
C GLN A 15 5.84 4.48 3.89
N PHE A 16 6.43 3.46 3.28
CA PHE A 16 7.69 3.53 2.55
C PHE A 16 7.40 3.35 1.06
N TYR A 17 8.05 4.14 0.21
CA TYR A 17 7.86 4.05 -1.24
C TYR A 17 9.17 4.20 -2.00
N ASN A 18 9.32 3.37 -3.03
CA ASN A 18 10.34 3.46 -4.06
C ASN A 18 9.67 3.68 -5.41
N ALA A 19 10.28 4.52 -6.24
CA ALA A 19 9.79 4.83 -7.57
C ALA A 19 10.64 4.15 -8.64
N TYR A 20 9.99 3.67 -9.69
CA TYR A 20 10.57 2.94 -10.81
C TYR A 20 10.09 3.55 -12.12
N LYS A 21 10.92 3.48 -13.16
CA LYS A 21 10.59 3.97 -14.50
C LYS A 21 9.88 2.93 -15.37
N ASP A 22 10.01 1.65 -15.04
CA ASP A 22 9.47 0.54 -15.81
C ASP A 22 8.76 -0.49 -14.93
N LYS A 23 7.77 -1.17 -15.52
CA LYS A 23 6.89 -2.10 -14.80
C LYS A 23 7.62 -3.35 -14.34
N ALA A 24 8.60 -3.85 -15.10
CA ALA A 24 9.29 -5.09 -14.78
C ALA A 24 10.12 -4.92 -13.50
N SER A 25 10.89 -3.83 -13.38
CA SER A 25 11.66 -3.51 -12.18
C SER A 25 10.75 -3.31 -10.96
N ALA A 26 9.63 -2.60 -11.13
CA ALA A 26 8.67 -2.38 -10.06
C ALA A 26 8.04 -3.69 -9.57
N MET A 27 7.59 -4.55 -10.50
CA MET A 27 7.00 -5.85 -10.15
C MET A 27 8.01 -6.79 -9.48
N ASN A 28 9.26 -6.80 -9.92
CA ASN A 28 10.32 -7.57 -9.25
C ASN A 28 10.53 -7.07 -7.80
N ALA A 29 10.60 -5.75 -7.61
CA ALA A 29 10.71 -5.18 -6.27
C ALA A 29 9.50 -5.49 -5.38
N TYR A 30 8.29 -5.47 -5.95
CA TYR A 30 7.06 -5.86 -5.28
C TYR A 30 7.11 -7.32 -4.80
N GLU A 31 7.45 -8.27 -5.69
CA GLU A 31 7.49 -9.70 -5.33
C GLU A 31 8.58 -9.98 -4.29
N ASN A 32 9.77 -9.39 -4.42
CA ASN A 32 10.84 -9.54 -3.42
C ASN A 32 10.42 -9.01 -2.04
N LEU A 33 9.72 -7.87 -2.01
CA LEU A 33 9.21 -7.29 -0.78
C LEU A 33 8.11 -8.17 -0.17
N LYS A 34 7.19 -8.67 -1.00
CA LYS A 34 6.12 -9.58 -0.60
C LYS A 34 6.67 -10.89 -0.04
N GLU A 35 7.69 -11.47 -0.68
CA GLU A 35 8.36 -12.67 -0.17
C GLU A 35 9.04 -12.40 1.18
N THR A 36 9.83 -11.32 1.27
CA THR A 36 10.55 -10.95 2.49
C THR A 36 9.61 -10.74 3.67
N VAL A 37 8.53 -9.98 3.46
CA VAL A 37 7.54 -9.70 4.49
C VAL A 37 6.63 -10.92 4.74
N GLY A 38 6.38 -11.72 3.71
CA GLY A 38 5.58 -12.94 3.72
C GLY A 38 6.14 -14.03 4.64
N GLN A 39 7.42 -13.96 4.98
CA GLN A 39 8.04 -14.81 6.01
C GLN A 39 7.42 -14.62 7.40
N LYS A 40 6.79 -13.46 7.67
CA LYS A 40 6.19 -13.11 8.97
C LYS A 40 4.69 -12.89 8.91
N TYR A 41 4.16 -12.56 7.73
CA TYR A 41 2.76 -12.19 7.56
C TYR A 41 2.11 -13.02 6.45
N GLN A 42 0.90 -13.49 6.69
CA GLN A 42 0.13 -14.16 5.65
C GLN A 42 -0.64 -13.11 4.84
N PHE A 43 -0.29 -13.00 3.56
CA PHE A 43 -0.92 -12.07 2.64
C PHE A 43 -2.18 -12.66 2.01
N THR A 44 -3.17 -11.80 1.83
CA THR A 44 -4.32 -11.99 0.94
C THR A 44 -4.13 -11.10 -0.28
N GLU A 45 -4.27 -11.68 -1.46
CA GLU A 45 -4.27 -10.91 -2.72
C GLU A 45 -5.60 -10.18 -2.87
N ARG A 46 -5.54 -8.95 -3.37
CA ARG A 46 -6.72 -8.17 -3.69
C ARG A 46 -7.05 -8.29 -5.17
N GLU A 47 -8.34 -8.43 -5.51
CA GLU A 47 -8.79 -8.23 -6.88
C GLU A 47 -8.59 -6.76 -7.28
N ILE A 48 -7.83 -6.52 -8.36
CA ILE A 48 -7.52 -5.18 -8.84
C ILE A 48 -8.44 -4.84 -9.99
N LYS A 49 -9.28 -3.82 -9.79
CA LYS A 49 -10.23 -3.31 -10.80
C LYS A 49 -9.76 -2.02 -11.48
N ASP A 50 -8.67 -1.43 -10.97
CA ASP A 50 -8.09 -0.18 -11.46
C ASP A 50 -6.88 -0.47 -12.36
N THR A 51 -6.84 0.18 -13.52
CA THR A 51 -5.73 0.08 -14.49
C THR A 51 -4.41 0.69 -14.01
N THR A 52 -4.45 1.52 -12.96
CA THR A 52 -3.27 2.16 -12.38
C THR A 52 -2.58 1.26 -11.35
N CYS A 53 -3.29 0.32 -10.73
CA CYS A 53 -2.70 -0.63 -9.79
C CYS A 53 -2.30 -1.90 -10.55
N TYR A 54 -1.08 -2.38 -10.32
CA TYR A 54 -0.56 -3.60 -10.95
C TYR A 54 -0.59 -4.80 -10.01
N ALA A 55 -0.35 -4.58 -8.72
CA ALA A 55 -0.36 -5.62 -7.71
C ALA A 55 -0.66 -5.05 -6.32
N ALA A 56 -1.39 -5.79 -5.50
CA ALA A 56 -1.68 -5.41 -4.11
C ALA A 56 -1.89 -6.65 -3.24
N SER A 57 -1.09 -6.73 -2.17
CA SER A 57 -1.19 -7.76 -1.12
C SER A 57 -1.42 -7.10 0.23
N GLN A 58 -2.30 -7.68 1.05
CA GLN A 58 -2.63 -7.16 2.37
C GLN A 58 -2.54 -8.25 3.45
N ALA A 59 -2.01 -7.90 4.62
CA ALA A 59 -2.02 -8.74 5.80
C ALA A 59 -2.68 -7.99 6.96
N PHE A 60 -3.53 -8.70 7.70
CA PHE A 60 -4.40 -8.11 8.72
C PHE A 60 -3.87 -8.46 10.13
N GLY A 61 -3.59 -7.44 10.91
CA GLY A 61 -3.21 -7.54 12.32
C GLY A 61 -4.43 -7.74 13.22
N LYS A 62 -4.21 -8.37 14.38
CA LYS A 62 -5.27 -8.58 15.40
C LYS A 62 -5.76 -7.29 16.05
N ASP A 63 -4.98 -6.23 15.94
CA ASP A 63 -5.20 -4.90 16.49
C ASP A 63 -5.91 -3.96 15.50
N GLY A 64 -6.44 -4.49 14.39
CA GLY A 64 -7.11 -3.69 13.35
C GLY A 64 -6.15 -2.95 12.42
N ARG A 65 -4.84 -3.20 12.53
CA ARG A 65 -3.85 -2.62 11.63
C ARG A 65 -3.69 -3.47 10.38
N VAL A 66 -3.45 -2.81 9.25
CA VAL A 66 -3.20 -3.47 7.97
C VAL A 66 -1.78 -3.16 7.52
N LEU A 67 -1.09 -4.21 7.14
CA LEU A 67 0.13 -4.14 6.36
C LEU A 67 -0.24 -4.34 4.89
N ALA A 68 0.11 -3.39 4.04
CA ALA A 68 -0.17 -3.45 2.61
C ALA A 68 1.13 -3.30 1.81
N ILE A 69 1.26 -4.13 0.78
CA ILE A 69 2.25 -3.96 -0.27
C ILE A 69 1.49 -3.67 -1.55
N ILE A 70 1.79 -2.56 -2.22
CA ILE A 70 1.09 -2.14 -3.43
C ILE A 70 2.11 -1.71 -4.49
N CYS A 71 1.84 -2.06 -5.73
CA CYS A 71 2.57 -1.62 -6.92
C CYS A 71 1.58 -0.87 -7.82
N ASP A 72 1.74 0.45 -7.95
CA ASP A 72 0.82 1.29 -8.71
C ASP A 72 1.55 2.34 -9.57
N LYS A 73 0.90 2.79 -10.64
CA LYS A 73 1.37 3.85 -11.52
C LYS A 73 0.74 5.16 -11.09
N SER A 74 1.57 6.18 -10.85
CA SER A 74 1.11 7.51 -10.50
C SER A 74 2.00 8.59 -11.11
N GLU A 75 1.48 9.79 -11.24
CA GLU A 75 2.22 10.95 -11.73
C GLU A 75 3.05 11.56 -10.59
N SER A 76 4.33 11.82 -10.85
CA SER A 76 5.22 12.48 -9.92
C SER A 76 4.94 13.99 -9.83
N ARG A 77 5.53 14.67 -8.85
CA ARG A 77 5.45 16.16 -8.76
C ARG A 77 6.03 16.87 -9.99
N SER A 78 6.95 16.22 -10.71
CA SER A 78 7.53 16.73 -11.96
C SER A 78 6.75 16.32 -13.20
N LYS A 79 5.53 15.78 -13.04
CA LYS A 79 4.66 15.28 -14.12
C LYS A 79 5.21 14.08 -14.89
N GLU A 80 6.12 13.33 -14.27
CA GLU A 80 6.62 12.07 -14.83
C GLU A 80 5.73 10.92 -14.36
N LEU A 81 5.26 10.09 -15.29
CA LEU A 81 4.61 8.84 -14.94
C LEU A 81 5.66 7.87 -14.38
N LEU A 82 5.49 7.52 -13.10
CA LEU A 82 6.34 6.59 -12.38
C LEU A 82 5.49 5.45 -11.82
N ILE A 83 6.16 4.35 -11.51
CA ILE A 83 5.54 3.18 -10.87
C ILE A 83 6.10 3.10 -9.47
N TYR A 84 5.25 3.16 -8.47
CA TYR A 84 5.61 3.15 -7.07
C TYR A 84 5.37 1.76 -6.49
N VAL A 85 6.36 1.28 -5.73
CA VAL A 85 6.20 0.12 -4.86
C VAL A 85 6.19 0.63 -3.43
N GLN A 86 5.11 0.35 -2.71
CA GLN A 86 4.89 0.85 -1.37
C GLN A 86 4.68 -0.26 -0.34
N LEU A 87 5.30 -0.10 0.83
CA LEU A 87 5.03 -0.85 2.04
C LEU A 87 4.36 0.09 3.05
N GLY A 88 3.09 -0.15 3.36
CA GLY A 88 2.32 0.64 4.32
C GLY A 88 1.89 -0.18 5.52
N TYR A 89 1.99 0.39 6.71
CA TYR A 89 1.41 -0.14 7.94
C TYR A 89 0.58 0.95 8.60
N ALA A 90 -0.73 0.74 8.72
CA ALA A 90 -1.63 1.75 9.26
C ALA A 90 -2.82 1.12 10.00
N ASP A 91 -3.41 1.90 10.92
CA ASP A 91 -4.71 1.60 11.50
C ASP A 91 -5.74 1.57 10.38
N PHE A 92 -6.33 0.40 10.14
CA PHE A 92 -7.37 0.23 9.15
C PHE A 92 -8.72 0.50 9.82
N ASN A 93 -8.94 1.75 10.24
CA ASN A 93 -10.28 2.19 10.54
C ASN A 93 -11.03 2.35 9.22
N ILE A 94 -11.60 1.25 8.71
CA ILE A 94 -12.85 1.36 7.96
C ILE A 94 -13.91 1.78 8.97
N GLU A 95 -13.91 3.06 9.36
CA GLU A 95 -15.20 3.73 9.46
C GLU A 95 -15.56 4.08 8.02
N ASP A 96 -16.14 3.09 7.33
CA ASP A 96 -17.09 3.38 6.28
C ASP A 96 -18.15 4.25 6.95
N LYS A 97 -17.99 5.57 6.88
CA LYS A 97 -19.14 6.45 6.80
C LYS A 97 -19.79 6.20 5.43
N VAL A 98 -20.30 4.99 5.21
CA VAL A 98 -21.57 4.86 4.53
C VAL A 98 -22.52 5.54 5.50
N SER A 99 -22.73 6.82 5.24
CA SER A 99 -23.91 7.54 5.66
C SER A 99 -25.09 6.64 5.33
N SER A 100 -25.56 5.87 6.32
CA SER A 100 -26.90 5.30 6.33
C SER A 100 -27.88 6.44 6.60
N GLU A 101 -27.89 7.40 5.69
CA GLU A 101 -29.02 8.31 5.53
C GLU A 101 -29.80 7.74 4.35
N LEU A 102 -30.88 7.08 4.76
CA LEU A 102 -32.10 6.71 4.06
C LEU A 102 -32.37 7.46 2.76
#